data_AF-A0A3E4JFB8-F1
#
_entry.id   AF-A0A3E4JFB8-F1
#
_cell.length_a   1.000
_cell.length_b   1.000
_cell.length_c   1.000
_cell.angle_alpha   90.00
_cell.angle_beta   90.00
_cell.angle_gamma   90.00
#
_symmetry.space_group_name_H-M   'P 1'
#
loop_
_entity.id
_entity.type
_entity.pdbx_description
1 polymer ?
#
loop_
_entity_poly.entity_id
_entity_poly.type
_entity_poly.pdbx_seq_one_letter_code
_entity_poly.pdbx_strand_id
1 'polypeptide(L)'
;NILIGLFQSLSGNKVMQELLKWELASNNETSQRTAQLRELHTLPLCQKFSNIFSNTDIDIVTISALIIGGIYYLILHDKLSTFSGIDLKKESDKQKVIKAISKLSDILFTFIPSSITKENIDIIIKMREDNIPVEKIAYYTGIPKEIIVSI
;
A
#
# COMPACT_ATOMS: atom_id res chain seq x y z
N ASN A 1 0.21 5.35 -5.96
CA ASN A 1 -0.05 4.92 -4.57
C ASN A 1 -1.39 4.22 -4.51
N ILE A 2 -1.43 2.94 -4.11
CA ILE A 2 -2.64 2.10 -4.14
C ILE A 2 -3.71 2.62 -3.17
N LEU A 3 -3.32 3.09 -1.98
CA LEU A 3 -4.25 3.57 -0.94
C LEU A 3 -4.93 4.89 -1.34
N ILE A 4 -4.22 5.78 -2.05
CA ILE A 4 -4.83 6.99 -2.62
C ILE A 4 -5.88 6.61 -3.68
N GLY A 5 -5.56 5.63 -4.54
CA GLY A 5 -6.50 5.11 -5.54
C GLY A 5 -7.73 4.48 -4.90
N LEU A 6 -7.58 3.76 -3.79
CA LEU A 6 -8.70 3.26 -2.99
C LEU A 6 -9.58 4.40 -2.47
N PHE A 7 -9.00 5.41 -1.83
CA PHE A 7 -9.74 6.55 -1.30
C PHE A 7 -10.55 7.26 -2.40
N GLN A 8 -9.92 7.54 -3.55
CA GLN A 8 -10.57 8.22 -4.66
C GLN A 8 -11.68 7.38 -5.31
N SER A 9 -11.40 6.11 -5.61
CA SER A 9 -12.38 5.20 -6.24
C SER A 9 -13.58 4.95 -5.34
N LEU A 10 -13.36 4.66 -4.05
CA LEU A 10 -14.45 4.43 -3.12
C LEU A 10 -15.26 5.70 -2.87
N SER A 11 -14.64 6.89 -2.78
CA SER A 11 -15.35 8.17 -2.58
C SER A 11 -16.41 8.44 -3.67
N GLY A 12 -16.10 8.07 -4.92
CA GLY A 12 -17.01 8.20 -6.07
C GLY A 12 -18.01 7.04 -6.24
N ASN A 13 -17.69 5.85 -5.73
CA ASN A 13 -18.51 4.66 -5.93
C ASN A 13 -19.59 4.49 -4.85
N LYS A 14 -20.76 5.11 -5.07
CA LYS A 14 -21.89 5.05 -4.13
C LYS A 14 -22.44 3.64 -3.93
N VAL A 15 -22.43 2.80 -4.97
CA VAL A 15 -22.90 1.41 -4.87
C VAL A 15 -22.03 0.63 -3.90
N MET A 16 -20.70 0.73 -4.04
CA MET A 16 -19.76 0.07 -3.13
C MET A 16 -19.89 0.61 -1.70
N GLN A 17 -20.10 1.92 -1.52
CA GLN A 17 -20.32 2.49 -0.18
C GLN A 17 -21.54 1.88 0.52
N GLU A 18 -22.66 1.74 -0.17
CA GLU A 18 -23.87 1.16 0.42
C GLU A 18 -23.74 -0.37 0.61
N LEU A 19 -23.03 -1.08 -0.29
CA LEU A 19 -22.70 -2.50 -0.11
C LEU A 19 -21.89 -2.72 1.17
N LEU A 20 -20.83 -1.94 1.40
CA LEU A 20 -19.99 -2.04 2.60
C LEU A 20 -20.79 -1.76 3.88
N LYS A 21 -21.67 -0.76 3.87
CA LYS A 21 -22.56 -0.49 5.01
C LYS A 21 -23.52 -1.65 5.27
N TRP A 22 -24.10 -2.22 4.22
CA TRP A 22 -24.98 -3.37 4.33
C TRP A 22 -24.25 -4.57 4.91
N GLU A 23 -23.02 -4.85 4.47
CA GLU A 23 -22.20 -5.94 5.00
C GLU A 23 -21.91 -5.76 6.50
N LEU A 24 -21.65 -4.53 6.94
CA LEU A 24 -21.41 -4.21 8.36
C LEU A 24 -22.69 -4.29 9.21
N ALA A 25 -23.84 -3.92 8.66
CA ALA A 25 -25.11 -3.93 9.36
C ALA A 25 -25.79 -5.32 9.36
N SER A 26 -25.54 -6.11 8.33
CA SER A 26 -26.18 -7.41 8.10
C SER A 26 -25.15 -8.50 8.27
N ASN A 27 -25.24 -9.28 9.34
CA ASN A 27 -24.38 -10.44 9.55
C ASN A 27 -25.09 -11.73 9.06
N ASN A 28 -25.12 -11.95 7.75
CA ASN A 28 -25.74 -13.14 7.13
C ASN A 28 -24.77 -13.82 6.15
N GLU A 29 -25.12 -15.02 5.68
CA GLU A 29 -24.23 -15.81 4.81
C GLU A 29 -23.81 -15.07 3.54
N THR A 30 -24.72 -14.30 2.93
CA THR A 30 -24.44 -13.55 1.71
C THR A 30 -23.46 -12.41 1.96
N SER A 31 -23.62 -11.65 3.05
CA SER A 31 -22.70 -10.55 3.37
C SER A 31 -21.32 -11.07 3.75
N GLN A 32 -21.25 -12.16 4.53
CA GLN A 32 -20.00 -12.82 4.85
C GLN A 32 -19.29 -13.33 3.59
N ARG A 33 -20.03 -14.00 2.70
CA ARG A 33 -19.47 -14.52 1.44
C ARG A 33 -18.91 -13.41 0.55
N THR A 34 -19.64 -12.31 0.38
CA THR A 34 -19.16 -11.18 -0.44
C THR A 34 -17.90 -10.54 0.17
N ALA A 35 -17.87 -10.34 1.49
CA ALA A 35 -16.71 -9.80 2.18
C ALA A 35 -15.48 -10.74 2.06
N GLN A 36 -15.67 -12.05 2.24
CA GLN A 36 -14.62 -13.06 2.11
C GLN A 36 -14.07 -13.16 0.69
N LEU A 37 -14.93 -13.09 -0.33
CA LEU A 37 -14.49 -13.07 -1.73
C LEU A 37 -13.60 -11.86 -2.01
N ARG A 38 -13.98 -10.69 -1.49
CA ARG A 38 -13.17 -9.47 -1.63
C ARG A 38 -11.79 -9.62 -0.97
N GLU A 39 -11.72 -10.23 0.20
CA GLU A 39 -10.45 -10.54 0.88
C GLU A 39 -9.62 -11.57 0.08
N LEU A 40 -10.25 -12.61 -0.46
CA LEU A 40 -9.55 -13.62 -1.26
C LEU A 40 -8.83 -13.00 -2.47
N HIS A 41 -9.44 -12.00 -3.10
CA HIS A 41 -8.83 -11.29 -4.23
C HIS A 41 -7.65 -10.38 -3.83
N THR A 42 -7.56 -9.96 -2.57
CA THR A 42 -6.45 -9.11 -2.09
C THR A 42 -5.28 -9.93 -1.54
N LEU A 43 -5.49 -11.20 -1.15
CA LEU A 43 -4.44 -12.06 -0.59
C LEU A 43 -3.14 -12.11 -1.41
N PRO A 44 -3.14 -12.24 -2.75
CA PRO A 44 -1.89 -12.24 -3.51
C PRO A 44 -1.10 -10.92 -3.38
N LEU A 45 -1.81 -9.79 -3.26
CA LEU A 45 -1.19 -8.49 -3.03
C LEU A 45 -0.62 -8.40 -1.61
N CYS A 46 -1.34 -8.90 -0.61
CA CYS A 46 -0.86 -8.98 0.77
C CYS A 46 0.41 -9.82 0.86
N GLN A 47 0.44 -10.99 0.22
CA GLN A 47 1.63 -11.86 0.15
C GLN A 47 2.81 -11.13 -0.52
N LYS A 48 2.56 -10.44 -1.64
CA LYS A 48 3.61 -9.67 -2.32
C LYS A 48 4.23 -8.61 -1.40
N PHE A 49 3.42 -7.83 -0.69
CA PHE A 49 3.94 -6.83 0.23
C PHE A 49 4.60 -7.45 1.46
N SER A 50 4.04 -8.52 2.03
CA SER A 50 4.68 -9.28 3.10
C SER A 50 6.09 -9.73 2.72
N ASN A 51 6.29 -10.18 1.47
CA ASN A 51 7.61 -10.59 0.98
C ASN A 51 8.57 -9.40 0.85
N ILE A 52 8.11 -8.26 0.34
CA ILE A 52 8.93 -7.04 0.22
C ILE A 52 9.45 -6.57 1.59
N PHE A 53 8.60 -6.68 2.62
CA PHE A 53 8.92 -6.23 3.97
C PHE A 53 9.50 -7.33 4.88
N SER A 54 9.76 -8.54 4.33
CA SER A 54 10.20 -9.72 5.10
C SER A 54 11.49 -9.53 5.90
N ASN A 55 12.34 -8.59 5.48
CA ASN A 55 13.61 -8.25 6.16
C ASN A 55 13.52 -7.00 7.04
N THR A 56 12.32 -6.52 7.32
CA THR A 56 12.06 -5.36 8.19
C THR A 56 11.26 -5.79 9.41
N ASP A 57 11.21 -4.96 10.45
CA ASP A 57 10.33 -5.16 11.61
C ASP A 57 8.88 -4.67 11.37
N ILE A 58 8.57 -4.31 10.12
CA ILE A 58 7.29 -3.71 9.74
C ILE A 58 6.33 -4.79 9.22
N ASP A 59 5.26 -5.00 9.97
CA ASP A 59 4.09 -5.75 9.48
C ASP A 59 3.24 -4.87 8.55
N ILE A 60 3.66 -4.79 7.29
CA ILE A 60 2.99 -3.97 6.28
C ILE A 60 1.55 -4.39 6.03
N VAL A 61 1.22 -5.68 6.17
CA VAL A 61 -0.13 -6.20 5.89
C VAL A 61 -1.09 -5.69 6.96
N THR A 62 -0.71 -5.84 8.24
CA THR A 62 -1.52 -5.35 9.36
C THR A 62 -1.65 -3.83 9.35
N ILE A 63 -0.57 -3.10 9.08
CA ILE A 63 -0.61 -1.63 8.95
C ILE A 63 -1.53 -1.21 7.79
N SER A 64 -1.45 -1.89 6.64
CA SER A 64 -2.32 -1.62 5.51
C SER A 64 -3.78 -1.85 5.84
N ALA A 65 -4.10 -2.92 6.57
CA ALA A 65 -5.46 -3.21 7.02
C ALA A 65 -6.04 -2.08 7.90
N LEU A 66 -5.25 -1.54 8.83
CA LEU A 66 -5.63 -0.38 9.65
C LEU A 66 -5.90 0.87 8.79
N ILE A 67 -5.03 1.16 7.81
CA ILE A 67 -5.20 2.31 6.93
C ILE A 67 -6.44 2.15 6.05
N ILE A 68 -6.67 0.96 5.48
CA ILE A 68 -7.86 0.64 4.67
C ILE A 68 -9.14 0.81 5.51
N GLY A 69 -9.16 0.29 6.74
CA GLY A 69 -10.27 0.46 7.66
C GLY A 69 -10.55 1.93 7.96
N GLY A 70 -9.52 2.73 8.21
CA GLY A 70 -9.63 4.18 8.38
C GLY A 70 -10.19 4.90 7.15
N ILE A 71 -9.73 4.54 5.95
CA ILE A 71 -10.25 5.06 4.68
C ILE A 71 -11.73 4.73 4.52
N TYR A 72 -12.11 3.47 4.77
CA TYR A 72 -13.50 3.03 4.69
C TYR A 72 -14.37 3.82 5.66
N TYR A 73 -13.96 3.90 6.92
CA TYR A 73 -14.72 4.62 7.93
C TYR A 73 -14.90 6.09 7.55
N LEU A 74 -13.83 6.80 7.19
CA LEU A 74 -13.90 8.21 6.78
C LEU A 74 -14.92 8.43 5.64
N ILE A 75 -14.92 7.58 4.62
CA ILE A 75 -15.83 7.70 3.48
C ILE A 75 -17.27 7.33 3.84
N LEU A 76 -17.47 6.24 4.57
CA LEU A 76 -18.81 5.76 4.92
C LEU A 76 -19.50 6.68 5.95
N HIS A 77 -18.71 7.30 6.82
CA HIS A 77 -19.17 8.23 7.87
C HIS A 77 -19.43 9.66 7.36
N ASP A 78 -18.90 10.07 6.20
CA ASP A 78 -18.96 11.46 5.70
C ASP A 78 -20.38 12.07 5.63
N LYS A 79 -21.40 11.24 5.45
CA LYS A 79 -22.81 11.69 5.45
C LYS A 79 -23.35 12.03 6.85
N LEU A 80 -22.75 11.50 7.92
CA LEU A 80 -23.22 11.63 9.30
C LEU A 80 -22.70 12.90 9.96
N SER A 81 -21.39 13.07 9.99
CA SER A 81 -20.74 14.27 10.54
C SER A 81 -19.28 14.33 10.10
N THR A 82 -18.63 15.45 10.38
CA THR A 82 -17.17 15.52 10.28
C THR A 82 -16.54 14.50 11.21
N PHE A 83 -15.45 13.87 10.79
CA PHE A 83 -14.67 13.00 11.66
C PHE A 83 -13.32 13.63 11.95
N SER A 84 -12.98 13.83 13.23
CA SER A 84 -11.78 14.57 13.64
C SER A 84 -11.65 15.95 12.96
N GLY A 85 -12.78 16.62 12.71
CA GLY A 85 -12.83 17.91 12.02
C GLY A 85 -12.61 17.87 10.51
N ILE A 86 -12.49 16.69 9.90
CA ILE A 86 -12.36 16.49 8.45
C ILE A 86 -13.76 16.39 7.83
N ASP A 87 -14.02 17.20 6.80
CA ASP A 87 -15.25 17.22 6.01
C ASP A 87 -14.98 16.81 4.56
N LEU A 88 -15.31 15.58 4.15
CA LEU A 88 -14.97 15.11 2.80
C LEU A 88 -15.85 15.73 1.71
N LYS A 89 -16.84 16.57 2.06
CA LYS A 89 -17.55 17.40 1.09
C LYS A 89 -16.66 18.55 0.60
N LYS A 90 -15.64 18.94 1.37
CA LYS A 90 -14.68 19.98 1.00
C LYS A 90 -13.49 19.35 0.27
N GLU A 91 -13.22 19.84 -0.93
CA GLU A 91 -12.08 19.35 -1.72
C GLU A 91 -10.74 19.57 -1.00
N SER A 92 -10.60 20.68 -0.28
CA SER A 92 -9.41 20.96 0.54
C SER A 92 -9.14 19.89 1.60
N ASP A 93 -10.18 19.34 2.22
CA ASP A 93 -10.06 18.29 3.23
C ASP A 93 -9.80 16.91 2.60
N LYS A 94 -10.39 16.62 1.42
CA LYS A 94 -9.98 15.43 0.64
C LYS A 94 -8.49 15.47 0.31
N GLN A 95 -7.97 16.63 -0.09
CA GLN A 95 -6.54 16.79 -0.38
C GLN A 95 -5.67 16.61 0.87
N LYS A 96 -6.13 16.99 2.06
CA LYS A 96 -5.42 16.69 3.32
C LYS A 96 -5.32 15.18 3.55
N VAL A 97 -6.40 14.44 3.34
CA VAL A 97 -6.41 12.97 3.47
C VAL A 97 -5.44 12.33 2.47
N ILE A 98 -5.48 12.75 1.20
CA ILE A 98 -4.56 12.26 0.16
C ILE A 98 -3.09 12.50 0.56
N LYS A 99 -2.77 13.71 1.03
CA LYS A 99 -1.42 14.05 1.52
C LYS A 99 -1.00 13.19 2.71
N ALA A 100 -1.90 12.95 3.66
CA ALA A 100 -1.63 12.09 4.81
C ALA A 100 -1.36 10.64 4.39
N ILE A 101 -2.17 10.07 3.49
CA ILE A 101 -1.96 8.72 2.93
C ILE A 101 -0.60 8.63 2.21
N SER A 102 -0.26 9.64 1.40
CA SER A 102 1.04 9.70 0.72
C SER A 102 2.18 9.69 1.74
N LYS A 103 2.11 10.56 2.75
CA LYS A 103 3.16 10.69 3.76
C LYS A 103 3.34 9.41 4.58
N LEU A 104 2.25 8.75 4.97
CA LEU A 104 2.31 7.45 5.64
C LEU A 104 2.99 6.40 4.76
N SER A 105 2.67 6.38 3.46
CA SER A 105 3.30 5.46 2.51
C SER A 105 4.79 5.76 2.39
N ASP A 106 5.19 7.02 2.27
CA ASP A 106 6.61 7.40 2.21
C ASP A 106 7.36 6.95 3.47
N ILE A 107 6.77 7.14 4.66
CA ILE A 107 7.35 6.71 5.94
C ILE A 107 7.54 5.18 5.94
N LEU A 108 6.49 4.41 5.62
CA LEU A 108 6.55 2.95 5.64
C LEU A 108 7.62 2.40 4.67
N PHE A 109 7.74 3.02 3.49
CA PHE A 109 8.70 2.59 2.48
C PHE A 109 10.11 3.17 2.70
N THR A 110 10.31 4.07 3.66
CA THR A 110 11.66 4.55 4.05
C THR A 110 12.47 3.45 4.73
N PHE A 111 11.80 2.54 5.43
CA PHE A 111 12.41 1.43 6.16
C PHE A 111 12.62 0.18 5.31
N ILE A 112 11.99 0.12 4.13
CA ILE A 112 12.48 -0.76 3.10
C ILE A 112 13.83 -0.15 2.74
N PRO A 113 14.95 -0.85 2.97
CA PRO A 113 16.22 -0.38 2.47
C PRO A 113 15.96 -0.08 1.00
N SER A 114 16.15 1.18 0.57
CA SER A 114 16.21 1.46 -0.86
C SER A 114 17.28 0.51 -1.36
N SER A 115 16.85 -0.61 -1.96
CA SER A 115 17.76 -1.75 -2.15
C SER A 115 18.92 -1.34 -3.05
N ILE A 116 18.78 -0.18 -3.70
CA ILE A 116 19.81 0.48 -4.46
C ILE A 116 19.78 1.98 -4.15
N THR A 117 20.74 2.47 -3.36
CA THR A 117 21.02 3.90 -3.30
C THR A 117 21.74 4.34 -4.58
N LYS A 118 21.85 5.65 -4.83
CA LYS A 118 22.66 6.16 -5.96
C LYS A 118 24.10 5.66 -5.89
N GLU A 119 24.65 5.52 -4.69
CA GLU A 119 25.98 4.95 -4.46
C GLU A 119 26.04 3.46 -4.80
N ASN A 120 24.99 2.67 -4.49
CA ASN A 120 24.90 1.28 -4.95
C ASN A 120 24.85 1.18 -6.48
N ILE A 121 24.17 2.11 -7.18
CA ILE A 121 24.16 2.16 -8.66
C ILE A 121 25.59 2.40 -9.17
N ASP A 122 26.28 3.40 -8.64
CA ASP A 122 27.65 3.74 -9.05
C ASP A 122 28.62 2.58 -8.79
N ILE A 123 28.43 1.84 -7.68
CA ILE A 123 29.20 0.63 -7.37
C ILE A 123 28.89 -0.49 -8.36
N ILE A 124 27.61 -0.74 -8.68
CA ILE A 124 27.21 -1.76 -9.66
C ILE A 124 27.79 -1.45 -11.04
N ILE A 125 27.76 -0.19 -11.48
CA ILE A 125 28.33 0.25 -12.76
C ILE A 125 29.83 -0.07 -12.80
N LYS A 126 30.58 0.31 -11.76
CA LYS A 126 32.03 0.01 -11.67
C LYS A 126 32.32 -1.49 -11.66
N MET A 127 31.55 -2.27 -10.89
CA MET A 127 31.68 -3.73 -10.86
C MET A 127 31.42 -4.37 -12.24
N ARG A 128 30.51 -3.79 -13.03
CA ARG A 128 30.25 -4.22 -14.41
C ARG A 128 31.38 -3.83 -15.37
N GLU A 129 31.93 -2.63 -15.24
CA GLU A 129 33.12 -2.20 -16.00
C GLU A 129 34.32 -3.11 -15.73
N ASP A 130 34.46 -3.59 -14.50
CA ASP A 130 35.46 -4.58 -14.09
C ASP A 130 35.12 -6.03 -14.52
N ASN A 131 34.07 -6.23 -15.33
CA ASN A 131 33.60 -7.53 -15.82
C ASN A 131 33.23 -8.55 -14.74
N ILE A 132 32.76 -8.09 -13.57
CA ILE A 132 32.28 -8.99 -12.51
C ILE A 132 30.93 -9.61 -12.96
N PRO A 133 30.76 -10.95 -12.87
CA PRO A 133 29.49 -11.60 -13.21
C PRO A 133 28.32 -11.11 -12.35
N VAL A 134 27.14 -10.98 -12.94
CA VAL A 134 25.91 -10.51 -12.26
C VAL A 134 25.59 -11.35 -11.02
N GLU A 135 25.87 -12.65 -11.06
CA GLU A 135 25.71 -13.56 -9.93
C GLU A 135 26.55 -13.14 -8.73
N LYS A 136 27.79 -12.71 -8.97
CA LYS A 136 28.71 -12.25 -7.92
C LYS A 136 28.33 -10.87 -7.42
N ILE A 137 27.89 -9.96 -8.30
CA ILE A 137 27.41 -8.63 -7.91
C ILE A 137 26.20 -8.79 -6.97
N ALA A 138 25.24 -9.64 -7.33
CA ALA A 138 24.08 -9.93 -6.48
C ALA A 138 24.50 -10.50 -5.12
N TYR A 139 25.46 -11.42 -5.11
CA TYR A 139 26.00 -12.01 -3.88
C TYR A 139 26.70 -10.98 -2.98
N TYR A 140 27.53 -10.08 -3.53
CA TYR A 140 28.27 -9.09 -2.74
C TYR A 140 27.42 -7.93 -2.25
N THR A 141 26.43 -7.51 -3.05
CA THR A 141 25.62 -6.32 -2.76
C THR A 141 24.31 -6.65 -2.05
N GLY A 142 23.87 -7.92 -2.08
CA GLY A 142 22.54 -8.32 -1.62
C GLY A 142 21.40 -7.85 -2.54
N ILE A 143 21.72 -7.29 -3.71
CA ILE A 143 20.75 -6.75 -4.66
C ILE A 143 20.26 -7.87 -5.60
N PRO A 144 18.94 -8.01 -5.81
CA PRO A 144 18.40 -9.01 -6.74
C PRO A 144 18.93 -8.86 -8.17
N LYS A 145 19.18 -9.99 -8.84
CA LYS A 145 19.76 -10.04 -10.20
C LYS A 145 18.92 -9.28 -11.21
N GLU A 146 17.60 -9.36 -11.08
CA GLU A 146 16.63 -8.71 -11.95
C GLU A 146 16.82 -7.19 -11.98
N ILE A 147 17.23 -6.62 -10.84
CA ILE A 147 17.49 -5.18 -10.74
C ILE A 147 18.88 -4.85 -11.28
N ILE A 148 19.90 -5.66 -11.01
CA ILE A 148 21.27 -5.46 -11.53
C ILE A 148 21.30 -5.49 -13.06
N VAL A 149 20.55 -6.39 -13.71
CA VAL A 149 20.48 -6.47 -15.18
C VAL A 149 19.79 -5.23 -15.79
N SER A 150 18.93 -4.56 -15.03
CA SER A 150 18.23 -3.35 -15.48
C SER A 150 19.04 -2.06 -15.33
N ILE A 151 20.22 -2.13 -14.69
CA ILE A 151 21.20 -1.04 -14.54
C ILE A 151 22.28 -1.16 -15.61
#